data_AF-A0ABD6A275-F1
#
_entry.id   AF-A0ABD6A275-F1
#
_cell.length_a   1.000
_cell.length_b   1.000
_cell.length_c   1.000
_cell.angle_alpha   90.00
_cell.angle_beta   90.00
_cell.angle_gamma   90.00
#
_symmetry.space_group_name_H-M   'P 1'
#
loop_
_entity.id
_entity.type
_entity.pdbx_description
1 polymer ?
#
loop_
_entity_poly.entity_id
_entity_poly.type
_entity_poly.pdbx_seq_one_letter_code
_entity_poly.pdbx_strand_id
1 'polypeptide(L)'
;MGTIRALLAKADERIVRTVVSLERQESEHWWKGIPAGIALFLLTFGIIGAVPGAGLLASGIRYLFVFVLALAWGLLLLSVFLDAKYVREHSEWEPTVGLYLAVLLFFPFAGPLAGGVYLYNRHRFVGTP
;
A
#
# COMPACT_ATOMS: atom_id res chain seq x y z
N MET A 1 2.92 -34.07 -36.52
CA MET A 1 3.09 -32.60 -36.35
C MET A 1 1.98 -31.94 -35.53
N GLY A 2 0.74 -32.47 -35.47
CA GLY A 2 -0.36 -31.86 -34.69
C GLY A 2 -0.22 -31.93 -33.16
N THR A 3 0.36 -33.00 -32.61
CA THR A 3 0.42 -33.25 -31.16
C THR A 3 1.31 -32.26 -30.41
N ILE A 4 2.45 -31.87 -31.01
CA ILE A 4 3.41 -30.93 -30.39
C ILE A 4 2.82 -29.52 -30.30
N ARG A 5 2.10 -29.05 -31.34
CA ARG A 5 1.40 -27.74 -31.31
C ARG A 5 0.34 -27.68 -30.22
N ALA A 6 -0.44 -28.75 -30.04
CA ALA A 6 -1.48 -28.81 -29.02
C ALA A 6 -0.88 -28.77 -27.60
N LEU A 7 0.26 -29.43 -27.38
CA LEU A 7 0.97 -29.40 -26.11
C LEU A 7 1.56 -28.02 -25.80
N LEU A 8 2.13 -27.34 -26.79
CA LEU A 8 2.67 -25.99 -26.64
C LEU A 8 1.57 -24.97 -26.33
N ALA A 9 0.44 -25.01 -27.03
CA ALA A 9 -0.70 -24.13 -26.76
C ALA A 9 -1.27 -24.34 -25.34
N LYS A 10 -1.35 -25.59 -24.89
CA LYS A 10 -1.83 -25.91 -23.53
C LYS A 10 -0.83 -25.51 -22.43
N ALA A 11 0.47 -25.54 -22.72
CA ALA A 11 1.50 -25.06 -21.81
C ALA A 11 1.43 -23.53 -21.69
N ASP A 12 1.27 -22.82 -22.81
CA ASP A 12 1.15 -21.37 -22.85
C ASP A 12 -0.08 -20.87 -22.06
N GLU A 13 -1.25 -21.47 -22.27
CA GLU A 13 -2.47 -21.15 -21.52
C GLU A 13 -2.31 -21.39 -19.99
N ARG A 14 -1.50 -22.37 -19.61
CA ARG A 14 -1.23 -22.69 -18.20
C ARG A 14 -0.26 -21.68 -17.58
N ILE A 15 0.77 -21.28 -18.32
CA ILE A 15 1.73 -20.25 -17.90
C ILE A 15 1.01 -18.90 -17.76
N VAL A 16 0.24 -18.48 -18.76
CA VAL A 16 -0.51 -17.22 -18.73
C VAL A 16 -1.47 -17.18 -17.55
N ARG A 17 -2.24 -18.25 -17.29
CA ARG A 17 -3.12 -18.30 -16.10
C ARG A 17 -2.35 -18.19 -14.80
N THR A 18 -1.18 -18.83 -14.71
CA THR A 18 -0.36 -18.78 -13.50
C THR A 18 0.17 -17.37 -13.27
N VAL A 19 0.73 -16.72 -14.29
CA VAL A 19 1.24 -15.35 -14.21
C VAL A 19 0.13 -14.37 -13.82
N VAL A 20 -1.02 -14.42 -14.52
CA VAL A 20 -2.18 -13.58 -14.22
C VAL A 20 -2.70 -13.81 -12.80
N SER A 21 -2.70 -15.07 -12.32
CA SER A 21 -3.12 -15.37 -10.95
C SER A 21 -2.15 -14.81 -9.90
N LEU A 22 -0.83 -14.84 -10.19
CA LEU A 22 0.19 -14.32 -9.29
C LEU A 22 0.16 -12.78 -9.24
N GLU A 23 0.03 -12.13 -10.40
CA GLU A 23 -0.14 -10.68 -10.49
C GLU A 23 -1.38 -10.22 -9.73
N ARG A 24 -2.52 -10.91 -9.93
CA ARG A 24 -3.76 -10.61 -9.21
C ARG A 24 -3.62 -10.80 -7.70
N GLN A 25 -2.98 -11.90 -7.27
CA GLN A 25 -2.79 -12.20 -5.86
C GLN A 25 -1.87 -11.18 -5.19
N GLU A 26 -0.74 -10.80 -5.80
CA GLU A 26 0.15 -9.77 -5.26
C GLU A 26 -0.57 -8.42 -5.14
N SER A 27 -1.39 -8.11 -6.15
CA SER A 27 -2.16 -6.87 -6.21
C SER A 27 -3.24 -6.75 -5.11
N GLU A 28 -3.91 -7.87 -4.79
CA GLU A 28 -4.94 -7.95 -3.75
C GLU A 28 -4.43 -7.73 -2.31
N HIS A 29 -3.11 -7.64 -2.09
CA HIS A 29 -2.54 -7.50 -0.75
C HIS A 29 -2.06 -6.09 -0.41
N TRP A 30 -1.88 -5.20 -1.39
CA TRP A 30 -1.28 -3.88 -1.17
C TRP A 30 -2.09 -3.00 -0.22
N TRP A 31 -3.42 -3.15 -0.20
CA TRP A 31 -4.27 -2.45 0.77
C TRP A 31 -3.84 -2.68 2.22
N LYS A 32 -3.26 -3.85 2.57
CA LYS A 32 -2.81 -4.18 3.94
C LYS A 32 -1.68 -3.26 4.40
N GLY A 33 -0.90 -2.74 3.46
CA GLY A 33 0.14 -1.76 3.73
C GLY A 33 -0.41 -0.39 4.16
N ILE A 34 -1.67 -0.09 3.83
CA ILE A 34 -2.32 1.18 4.21
C ILE A 34 -2.60 1.24 5.72
N PRO A 35 -3.40 0.33 6.34
CA PRO A 35 -3.61 0.35 7.78
C PRO A 35 -2.31 0.06 8.55
N ALA A 36 -1.40 -0.77 8.02
CA ALA A 36 -0.09 -1.00 8.65
C ALA A 36 0.77 0.26 8.66
N GLY A 37 0.83 1.00 7.54
CA GLY A 37 1.55 2.27 7.43
C GLY A 37 0.98 3.35 8.33
N ILE A 38 -0.36 3.47 8.41
CA ILE A 38 -1.03 4.39 9.33
C ILE A 38 -0.71 4.04 10.78
N ALA A 39 -0.82 2.77 11.17
CA ALA A 39 -0.54 2.33 12.53
C ALA A 39 0.92 2.59 12.92
N LEU A 40 1.87 2.27 12.03
CA LEU A 40 3.29 2.50 12.26
C LEU A 40 3.62 3.99 12.33
N PHE A 41 3.00 4.83 11.49
CA PHE A 41 3.14 6.28 11.54
C PHE A 41 2.67 6.84 12.89
N LEU A 42 1.45 6.52 13.31
CA LEU A 42 0.86 7.02 14.55
C LEU A 42 1.66 6.55 15.78
N LEU A 43 2.08 5.29 15.80
CA LEU A 43 2.90 4.73 16.87
C LEU A 43 4.23 5.46 16.98
N THR A 44 4.95 5.58 15.86
CA THR A 44 6.29 6.21 15.83
C THR A 44 6.20 7.69 16.17
N PHE A 45 5.21 8.40 15.62
CA PHE A 45 4.95 9.80 15.94
C PHE A 45 4.63 10.00 17.42
N GLY A 46 3.77 9.14 17.99
CA GLY A 46 3.43 9.15 19.41
C GLY A 46 4.65 8.92 20.32
N ILE A 47 5.51 7.95 19.99
CA ILE A 47 6.75 7.69 20.74
C ILE A 47 7.69 8.90 20.69
N ILE A 48 7.90 9.49 19.52
CA ILE A 48 8.75 10.68 19.37
C ILE A 48 8.18 11.85 20.19
N GLY A 49 6.85 12.04 20.19
CA GLY A 49 6.18 13.12 20.92
C GLY A 49 6.10 12.92 22.43
N ALA A 50 6.04 11.68 22.90
CA ALA A 50 5.89 11.34 24.32
C ALA A 50 7.20 11.41 25.12
N VAL A 51 8.35 11.34 24.44
CA VAL A 51 9.66 11.40 25.12
C VAL A 51 10.19 12.84 25.13
N PRO A 52 10.39 13.46 26.32
CA PRO A 52 10.95 14.80 26.42
C PRO A 52 12.29 14.88 25.69
N GLY A 53 12.51 15.99 24.97
CA GLY A 53 13.63 16.16 24.04
C GLY A 53 14.97 15.66 24.56
N ALA A 54 15.32 15.90 25.83
CA ALA A 54 16.63 15.50 26.37
C ALA A 54 16.92 13.97 26.33
N GLY A 55 15.91 13.10 26.42
CA GLY A 55 16.10 11.64 26.50
C GLY A 55 16.28 10.95 25.14
N LEU A 56 15.49 11.36 24.14
CA LEU A 56 15.56 10.78 22.79
C LEU A 56 16.60 11.50 21.91
N LEU A 57 16.82 12.81 22.10
CA LEU A 57 17.77 13.61 21.30
C LEU A 57 19.24 13.26 21.58
N ALA A 58 19.55 12.74 22.77
CA ALA A 58 20.91 12.38 23.17
C ALA A 58 21.39 11.02 22.62
N SER A 59 20.49 10.22 22.05
CA SER A 59 20.78 8.85 21.62
C SER A 59 20.60 8.68 20.11
N GLY A 60 21.44 7.85 19.49
CA GLY A 60 21.31 7.44 18.08
C GLY A 60 19.94 6.83 17.74
N ILE A 61 19.15 6.48 18.76
CA ILE A 61 17.80 5.94 18.64
C ILE A 61 16.82 6.90 17.96
N ARG A 62 17.01 8.23 18.07
CA ARG A 62 16.14 9.18 17.38
C ARG A 62 16.23 9.04 15.87
N TYR A 63 17.44 8.87 15.34
CA TYR A 63 17.62 8.68 13.89
C TYR A 63 16.97 7.39 13.41
N LEU A 64 17.00 6.33 14.23
CA LEU A 64 16.27 5.10 13.95
C LEU A 64 14.76 5.34 13.86
N PHE A 65 14.16 6.04 14.84
CA PHE A 65 12.72 6.34 14.79
C PHE A 65 12.33 7.27 13.63
N VAL A 66 13.14 8.27 13.31
CA VAL A 66 12.93 9.13 12.13
C VAL A 66 13.02 8.31 10.84
N PHE A 67 13.98 7.39 10.76
CA PHE A 67 14.11 6.47 9.61
C PHE A 67 12.91 5.53 9.49
N VAL A 68 12.45 4.93 10.60
CA VAL A 68 11.24 4.10 10.63
C VAL A 68 10.01 4.91 10.21
N LEU A 69 9.88 6.15 10.66
CA LEU A 69 8.79 7.03 10.25
C LEU A 69 8.81 7.31 8.75
N ALA A 70 9.99 7.57 8.18
CA ALA A 70 10.17 7.77 6.74
C ALA A 70 9.83 6.51 5.94
N LEU A 71 10.25 5.33 6.42
CA LEU A 71 9.89 4.04 5.81
C LEU A 71 8.39 3.79 5.87
N ALA A 72 7.75 4.02 7.02
CA ALA A 72 6.31 3.88 7.18
C ALA A 72 5.55 4.76 6.18
N TRP A 73 6.01 6.00 6.00
CA TRP A 73 5.40 6.93 5.07
C TRP A 73 5.61 6.53 3.61
N GLY A 74 6.81 6.09 3.24
CA GLY A 74 7.10 5.56 1.91
C GLY A 74 6.26 4.32 1.58
N LEU A 75 6.14 3.38 2.53
CA LEU A 75 5.31 2.19 2.39
C LEU A 75 3.84 2.54 2.24
N LEU A 76 3.33 3.54 2.97
CA LEU A 76 1.95 4.02 2.84
C LEU A 76 1.68 4.57 1.44
N LEU A 77 2.56 5.44 0.92
CA LEU A 77 2.45 6.01 -0.43
C LEU A 77 2.48 4.92 -1.50
N LEU A 78 3.43 3.98 -1.39
CA LEU A 78 3.57 2.87 -2.32
C LEU A 78 2.33 1.97 -2.30
N SER A 79 1.82 1.65 -1.11
CA SER A 79 0.65 0.80 -0.92
C SER A 79 -0.60 1.41 -1.54
N VAL A 80 -0.84 2.70 -1.32
CA VAL A 80 -1.96 3.42 -1.94
C VAL A 80 -1.81 3.48 -3.46
N PHE A 81 -0.59 3.72 -3.98
CA PHE A 81 -0.37 3.77 -5.42
C PHE A 81 -0.65 2.43 -6.11
N LEU A 82 -0.11 1.34 -5.57
CA LEU A 82 -0.27 0.00 -6.14
C LEU A 82 -1.70 -0.51 -6.01
N ASP A 83 -2.32 -0.34 -4.83
CA ASP A 83 -3.72 -0.73 -4.64
C ASP A 83 -4.66 0.14 -5.50
N ALA A 84 -4.41 1.44 -5.67
CA ALA A 84 -5.29 2.28 -6.49
C ALA A 84 -5.22 1.94 -7.97
N LYS A 85 -4.08 1.42 -8.47
CA LYS A 85 -4.01 0.85 -9.82
C LYS A 85 -4.87 -0.40 -9.95
N TYR A 86 -4.76 -1.32 -8.99
CA TYR A 86 -5.59 -2.52 -8.95
C TYR A 86 -7.09 -2.20 -8.95
N VAL A 87 -7.50 -1.30 -8.04
CA VAL A 87 -8.90 -0.90 -7.85
C VAL A 87 -9.48 -0.30 -9.14
N ARG A 88 -8.71 0.51 -9.87
CA ARG A 88 -9.14 1.08 -11.15
C ARG A 88 -9.37 0.03 -12.23
N GLU A 89 -8.58 -1.04 -12.22
CA GLU A 89 -8.68 -2.11 -13.22
C GLU A 89 -9.80 -3.12 -12.89
N HIS A 90 -10.20 -3.21 -11.63
CA HIS A 90 -11.05 -4.30 -11.12
C HIS A 90 -12.35 -3.82 -10.45
N SER A 91 -12.66 -2.53 -10.48
CA SER A 91 -13.88 -1.98 -9.88
C SER A 91 -14.40 -0.77 -10.64
N GLU A 92 -15.65 -0.40 -10.38
CA GLU A 92 -16.26 0.81 -10.95
C GLU A 92 -15.76 2.11 -10.30
N TRP A 93 -14.96 2.00 -9.23
CA TRP A 93 -14.38 3.16 -8.58
C TRP A 93 -13.05 3.53 -9.22
N GLU A 94 -12.97 4.77 -9.69
CA GLU A 94 -11.75 5.36 -10.23
C GLU A 94 -11.10 6.30 -9.19
N PRO A 95 -10.34 5.78 -8.20
CA PRO A 95 -9.65 6.63 -7.24
C PRO A 95 -8.74 7.62 -7.96
N THR A 96 -8.85 8.92 -7.69
CA THR A 96 -7.91 9.92 -8.21
C THR A 96 -6.56 9.76 -7.49
N VAL A 97 -5.68 8.91 -8.03
CA VAL A 97 -4.37 8.56 -7.43
C VAL A 97 -3.58 9.81 -7.04
N GLY A 98 -3.54 10.81 -7.93
CA GLY A 98 -2.85 12.07 -7.68
C GLY A 98 -3.39 12.83 -6.47
N LEU A 99 -4.72 12.80 -6.23
CA LEU A 99 -5.33 13.45 -5.07
C LEU A 99 -4.94 12.74 -3.77
N TYR A 100 -5.07 11.41 -3.72
CA TYR A 100 -4.70 10.63 -2.53
C TYR A 100 -3.21 10.79 -2.19
N LEU A 101 -2.33 10.68 -3.20
CA LEU A 101 -0.90 10.87 -3.00
C LEU A 101 -0.55 12.30 -2.60
N ALA A 102 -1.17 13.32 -3.19
CA ALA A 102 -0.95 14.71 -2.82
C ALA A 102 -1.37 14.97 -1.36
N VAL A 103 -2.53 14.45 -0.93
CA VAL A 103 -2.96 14.60 0.47
C VAL A 103 -1.99 13.89 1.41
N LEU A 104 -1.58 12.66 1.10
CA LEU A 104 -0.62 11.91 1.91
C LEU A 104 0.77 12.55 1.97
N LEU A 105 1.21 13.21 0.90
CA LEU A 105 2.54 13.81 0.80
C LEU A 105 2.61 15.20 1.45
N PHE A 106 1.64 16.06 1.17
CA PHE A 106 1.68 17.47 1.60
C PHE A 106 0.97 17.73 2.93
N PHE A 107 0.09 16.82 3.36
CA PHE A 107 -0.68 16.96 4.59
C PHE A 107 -0.50 15.72 5.49
N PRO A 108 0.67 15.53 6.11
CA PRO A 108 0.98 14.35 6.92
C PRO A 108 -0.08 14.04 7.99
N PHE A 109 -0.66 15.07 8.62
CA PHE A 109 -1.73 14.90 9.61
C PHE A 109 -3.08 14.54 9.00
N ALA A 110 -3.33 14.91 7.74
CA ALA A 110 -4.48 14.43 6.98
C ALA A 110 -4.24 13.02 6.40
N GLY A 111 -3.00 12.53 6.40
CA GLY A 111 -2.63 11.24 5.83
C GLY A 111 -3.42 10.05 6.40
N PRO A 112 -3.51 9.88 7.73
CA PRO A 112 -4.35 8.85 8.35
C PRO A 112 -5.83 8.95 7.94
N LEU A 113 -6.37 10.17 7.85
CA LEU A 113 -7.75 10.40 7.41
C LEU A 113 -7.92 10.02 5.94
N ALA A 114 -7.02 10.45 5.07
CA ALA A 114 -7.04 10.13 3.64
C ALA A 114 -6.93 8.61 3.40
N GLY A 115 -6.05 7.92 4.12
CA GLY A 115 -5.93 6.47 4.06
C GLY A 115 -7.18 5.76 4.61
N GLY A 116 -7.81 6.30 5.65
CA GLY A 116 -9.09 5.80 6.15
C GLY A 116 -10.24 5.96 5.14
N VAL A 117 -10.35 7.15 4.53
CA VAL A 117 -11.32 7.40 3.45
C VAL A 117 -11.07 6.48 2.26
N TYR A 118 -9.79 6.27 1.91
CA TYR A 118 -9.41 5.35 0.85
C TYR A 118 -9.87 3.92 1.15
N LEU A 119 -9.56 3.39 2.34
CA LEU A 119 -9.98 2.04 2.75
C LEU A 119 -11.50 1.89 2.82
N TYR A 120 -12.21 2.93 3.27
CA TYR A 120 -13.68 2.93 3.27
C TYR A 120 -14.25 2.83 1.84
N ASN A 121 -13.73 3.63 0.91
CA ASN A 121 -14.16 3.57 -0.48
C ASN A 121 -13.79 2.23 -1.13
N ARG A 122 -12.56 1.75 -0.90
CA ARG A 122 -12.13 0.42 -1.35
C ARG A 122 -13.09 -0.65 -0.85
N HIS A 123 -13.46 -0.59 0.43
CA HIS A 123 -14.38 -1.54 1.02
C HIS A 123 -15.74 -1.53 0.32
N ARG A 124 -16.26 -0.33 0.05
CA ARG A 124 -17.55 -0.11 -0.63
C ARG A 124 -17.58 -0.65 -2.06
N PHE A 125 -16.50 -0.51 -2.82
CA PHE A 125 -16.49 -0.83 -4.25
C PHE A 125 -15.85 -2.18 -4.60
N VAL A 126 -14.96 -2.69 -3.76
CA VAL A 126 -14.15 -3.88 -4.06
C VAL A 126 -14.41 -5.04 -3.09
N GLY A 127 -14.98 -4.78 -1.91
CA GLY A 127 -15.25 -5.83 -0.91
C GLY A 127 -14.33 -5.73 0.30
N THR A 128 -13.77 -6.84 0.82
CA THR A 128 -12.93 -6.79 2.04
C THR A 128 -11.92 -5.63 1.99
N PRO A 129 -11.79 -4.82 3.06
CA PRO A 129 -10.74 -3.82 3.16
C PRO A 129 -9.43 -4.46 2.79
#